data_AF-H8XR57-F1
#
_entry.id   AF-H8XR57-F1
#
_cell.length_a   1.000
_cell.length_b   1.000
_cell.length_c   1.000
_cell.angle_alpha   90.00
_cell.angle_beta   90.00
_cell.angle_gamma   90.00
#
_symmetry.space_group_name_H-M   'P 1'
#
loop_
_entity.id
_entity.type
_entity.pdbx_description
1 polymer ?
#
loop_
_entity_poly.entity_id
_entity_poly.type
_entity_poly.pdbx_seq_one_letter_code
_entity_poly.pdbx_strand_id
1 'polypeptide(L)'
;MTIMKNIKKLIVATSLFIGSLAFAQAPEKMSYQAVVRNTTNNLVINQPVGMQISILQGSATGTAVYVETQTPTSNANGLVSLEIGGGAVVSGNMATINWANGPYFIKTETDPTGGSSYTITGTSQLLSAPYALYAKTSGDGWNKNGNIGTVEGTNFIGNVDNKSLEFKVNNVRSGFISNSSLGLNTFFGYNSGAITVPSGGLNGNWNTGVGYNTLSANTTGHANTALGIGTLRYNTTGIHNVAVGADVLENNLSGIYNVAVGSQSLRSNTSGANNTTLGRNTLFSNTIGANNVVIGYNSVNNGNNHNNVIAIGTNVNLLTNRNNVTVIGNNISDASITQDNMTRIGSNVNTLTEVTGQLKVNAQSTSDNFTLPTTRGTANQVLTTDGAGATQWVTPSAGGSGASVQLFANKVGGSSETLPVATSTSPTTIVFNNVINSPTLGTYNNTTGVFTVGTTGAGTYLIQVKLLCNDATPASSTVPPYLTLIKNNATYGSNGGDVFYGDYPTLHNVLPTGIRGQGSLNKVIQLSAGDTFRIVAVSANSSTASQPTSTVAGSNITIMKL
;
A
#
# COMPACT_ATOMS: atom_id res chain seq x y z
N MET A 1 24.93 -54.68 42.08
CA MET A 1 24.59 -53.23 42.15
C MET A 1 23.21 -52.91 41.56
N THR A 2 22.73 -53.64 40.53
CA THR A 2 21.47 -53.38 39.81
C THR A 2 20.19 -53.66 40.62
N ILE A 3 20.19 -54.70 41.47
CA ILE A 3 19.05 -55.07 42.33
C ILE A 3 18.71 -53.95 43.34
N MET A 4 19.74 -53.32 43.91
CA MET A 4 19.57 -52.25 44.91
C MET A 4 19.03 -50.94 44.30
N LYS A 5 19.24 -50.72 42.98
CA LYS A 5 18.63 -49.60 42.25
C LYS A 5 17.12 -49.82 42.00
N ASN A 6 16.70 -51.07 41.78
CA ASN A 6 15.30 -51.39 41.50
C ASN A 6 14.43 -51.36 42.77
N ILE A 7 14.97 -51.78 43.92
CA ILE A 7 14.28 -51.68 45.21
C ILE A 7 14.03 -50.22 45.61
N LYS A 8 15.01 -49.32 45.39
CA LYS A 8 14.82 -47.88 45.65
C LYS A 8 13.73 -47.26 44.76
N LYS A 9 13.65 -47.65 43.49
CA LYS A 9 12.59 -47.20 42.57
C LYS A 9 11.20 -47.69 43.01
N LEU A 10 11.10 -48.94 43.47
CA LEU A 10 9.83 -49.51 43.95
C LEU A 10 9.36 -48.83 45.25
N ILE A 11 10.27 -48.58 46.19
CA ILE A 11 9.95 -47.86 47.43
C ILE A 11 9.48 -46.44 47.10
N VAL A 12 10.16 -45.73 46.21
CA VAL A 12 9.77 -44.37 45.79
C VAL A 12 8.40 -44.37 45.09
N ALA A 13 8.16 -45.31 44.17
CA ALA A 13 6.88 -45.43 43.48
C ALA A 13 5.72 -45.76 44.43
N THR A 14 5.96 -46.64 45.41
CA THR A 14 4.95 -47.01 46.43
C THR A 14 4.67 -45.83 47.36
N SER A 15 5.70 -45.05 47.72
CA SER A 15 5.56 -43.84 48.55
C SER A 15 4.74 -42.74 47.85
N LEU A 16 4.96 -42.55 46.55
CA LEU A 16 4.20 -41.63 45.70
C LEU A 16 2.74 -42.08 45.54
N PHE A 17 2.49 -43.39 45.47
CA PHE A 17 1.13 -43.93 45.37
C PHE A 17 0.35 -43.78 46.68
N ILE A 18 0.99 -44.01 47.84
CA ILE A 18 0.37 -43.81 49.16
C ILE A 18 0.09 -42.33 49.43
N GLY A 19 0.97 -41.42 48.97
CA GLY A 19 0.75 -39.98 49.05
C GLY A 19 -0.45 -39.48 48.23
N SER A 20 -0.86 -40.20 47.19
CA SER A 20 -1.98 -39.83 46.32
C SER A 20 -3.37 -40.22 46.85
N LEU A 21 -3.43 -41.00 47.94
CA LEU A 21 -4.68 -41.44 48.57
C LEU A 21 -5.06 -40.61 49.81
N ALA A 22 -4.21 -39.67 50.23
CA ALA A 22 -4.47 -38.79 51.36
C ALA A 22 -5.32 -37.59 50.93
N PHE A 23 -6.63 -37.80 50.75
CA PHE A 23 -7.58 -36.69 50.74
C PHE A 23 -7.71 -36.17 52.16
N ALA A 24 -7.07 -35.05 52.46
CA ALA A 24 -7.35 -34.27 53.67
C ALA A 24 -8.71 -33.59 53.49
N GLN A 25 -9.80 -34.33 53.68
CA GLN A 25 -11.10 -33.71 53.92
C GLN A 25 -11.09 -33.14 55.34
N ALA A 26 -11.60 -31.92 55.51
CA ALA A 26 -11.82 -31.38 56.84
C ALA A 26 -12.72 -32.38 57.59
N PRO A 27 -12.34 -32.85 58.78
CA PRO A 27 -13.18 -33.76 59.54
C PRO A 27 -14.57 -33.13 59.71
N GLU A 28 -15.63 -33.86 59.39
CA GLU A 28 -17.03 -33.42 59.59
C GLU A 28 -17.41 -33.48 61.07
N LYS A 29 -16.55 -32.92 61.91
CA LYS A 29 -16.64 -32.99 63.36
C LYS A 29 -16.49 -31.62 63.98
N MET A 30 -17.13 -31.41 65.13
CA MET A 30 -17.02 -30.18 65.91
C MET A 30 -16.59 -30.50 67.34
N SER A 31 -15.55 -29.84 67.85
CA SER A 31 -15.15 -30.03 69.24
C SER A 31 -16.22 -29.51 70.19
N TYR A 32 -16.51 -30.27 71.24
CA TYR A 32 -17.45 -29.91 72.29
C TYR A 32 -16.89 -30.28 73.66
N GLN A 33 -17.09 -29.40 74.63
CA GLN A 33 -16.72 -29.61 76.03
C GLN A 33 -17.85 -29.17 76.94
N ALA A 34 -18.07 -29.92 78.02
CA ALA A 34 -19.05 -29.58 79.04
C ALA A 34 -18.58 -30.06 80.42
N VAL A 35 -19.02 -29.36 81.47
CA VAL A 35 -18.86 -29.81 82.86
C VAL A 35 -20.14 -30.49 83.28
N VAL A 36 -20.06 -31.75 83.71
CA VAL A 36 -21.21 -32.58 84.07
C VAL A 36 -21.40 -32.58 85.58
N ARG A 37 -22.62 -32.25 86.01
CA ARG A 37 -23.05 -32.30 87.41
C ARG A 37 -24.25 -33.23 87.53
N ASN A 38 -24.36 -33.95 88.63
CA ASN A 38 -25.53 -34.79 88.90
C ASN A 38 -26.72 -33.94 89.38
N THR A 39 -27.86 -34.59 89.65
CA THR A 39 -29.09 -33.94 90.12
C THR A 39 -28.97 -33.27 91.50
N THR A 40 -27.93 -33.61 92.28
CA THR A 40 -27.60 -32.95 93.55
C THR A 40 -26.51 -31.87 93.39
N ASN A 41 -26.21 -31.44 92.16
CA ASN A 41 -25.23 -30.42 91.81
C ASN A 41 -23.74 -30.78 92.08
N ASN A 42 -23.45 -32.04 92.42
CA ASN A 42 -22.09 -32.55 92.60
C ASN A 42 -21.45 -32.84 91.24
N LEU A 43 -20.13 -32.62 91.13
CA LEU A 43 -19.37 -32.96 89.92
C LEU A 43 -19.40 -34.48 89.68
N VAL A 44 -19.62 -34.87 88.44
CA VAL A 44 -19.48 -36.26 88.00
C VAL A 44 -18.02 -36.46 87.58
N ILE A 45 -17.20 -37.09 88.42
CA ILE A 45 -15.74 -37.15 88.25
C ILE A 45 -15.23 -38.55 87.89
N ASN A 46 -14.23 -38.62 87.00
CA ASN A 46 -13.48 -39.83 86.67
C ASN A 46 -14.34 -41.06 86.30
N GLN A 47 -15.50 -40.84 85.65
CA GLN A 47 -16.40 -41.92 85.26
C GLN A 47 -17.03 -41.69 83.89
N PRO A 48 -17.51 -42.75 83.21
CA PRO A 48 -18.25 -42.63 81.96
C PRO A 48 -19.53 -41.81 82.13
N VAL A 49 -19.86 -41.00 81.14
CA VAL A 49 -21.09 -40.20 81.04
C VAL A 49 -21.75 -40.51 79.72
N GLY A 50 -23.02 -40.90 79.74
CA GLY A 50 -23.79 -41.13 78.52
C GLY A 50 -24.26 -39.81 77.95
N MET A 51 -24.03 -39.55 76.67
CA MET A 51 -24.46 -38.32 76.01
C MET A 51 -25.17 -38.63 74.69
N GLN A 52 -26.31 -38.00 74.46
CA GLN A 52 -26.95 -37.87 73.16
C GLN A 52 -26.85 -36.42 72.70
N ILE A 53 -26.38 -36.22 71.47
CA ILE A 53 -26.21 -34.91 70.85
C ILE A 53 -27.14 -34.83 69.66
N SER A 54 -27.98 -33.80 69.63
CA SER A 54 -28.86 -33.49 68.50
C SER A 54 -28.52 -32.13 67.91
N ILE A 55 -28.45 -32.04 66.59
CA ILE A 55 -28.40 -30.76 65.87
C ILE A 55 -29.81 -30.41 65.41
N LEU A 56 -30.36 -29.34 65.97
CA LEU A 56 -31.71 -28.86 65.68
C LEU A 56 -31.65 -27.70 64.68
N GLN A 57 -32.55 -27.69 63.70
CA GLN A 57 -32.65 -26.60 62.72
C GLN A 57 -33.78 -25.62 63.07
N GLY A 58 -33.52 -24.32 62.89
CA GLY A 58 -34.51 -23.24 62.95
C GLY A 58 -34.73 -22.66 64.35
N SER A 59 -34.85 -23.48 65.39
CA SER A 59 -35.04 -23.04 66.77
C SER A 59 -34.49 -24.04 67.81
N ALA A 60 -34.45 -23.65 69.08
CA ALA A 60 -34.04 -24.51 70.20
C ALA A 60 -34.97 -25.72 70.44
N THR A 61 -36.15 -25.75 69.82
CA THR A 61 -37.11 -26.86 69.81
C THR A 61 -37.39 -27.36 68.39
N GLY A 62 -36.53 -27.00 67.44
CA GLY A 62 -36.68 -27.33 66.02
C GLY A 62 -36.48 -28.81 65.72
N THR A 63 -36.57 -29.15 64.43
CA THR A 63 -36.39 -30.54 63.98
C THR A 63 -34.93 -30.95 64.10
N ALA A 64 -34.67 -32.12 64.68
CA ALA A 64 -33.33 -32.71 64.72
C ALA A 64 -32.94 -33.20 63.31
N VAL A 65 -31.94 -32.57 62.71
CA VAL A 65 -31.39 -32.93 61.39
C VAL A 65 -30.25 -33.94 61.49
N TYR A 66 -29.69 -34.10 62.70
CA TYR A 66 -28.66 -35.09 63.02
C TYR A 66 -28.70 -35.43 64.50
N VAL A 67 -28.56 -36.71 64.84
CA VAL A 67 -28.52 -37.22 66.23
C VAL A 67 -27.45 -38.29 66.35
N GLU A 68 -26.63 -38.22 67.39
CA GLU A 68 -25.63 -39.22 67.73
C GLU A 68 -25.57 -39.50 69.24
N THR A 69 -24.94 -40.61 69.61
CA THR A 69 -24.68 -40.97 71.01
C THR A 69 -23.20 -41.22 71.25
N GLN A 70 -22.70 -40.84 72.42
CA GLN A 70 -21.32 -40.98 72.85
C GLN A 70 -21.25 -41.28 74.35
N THR A 71 -20.18 -41.94 74.80
CA THR A 71 -19.93 -42.23 76.23
C THR A 71 -18.56 -41.70 76.68
N PRO A 72 -18.33 -40.37 76.65
CA PRO A 72 -17.06 -39.79 77.13
C PRO A 72 -16.84 -40.06 78.62
N THR A 73 -15.57 -40.12 79.04
CA THR A 73 -15.20 -40.20 80.47
C THR A 73 -14.92 -38.81 81.00
N SER A 74 -15.52 -38.43 82.13
CA SER A 74 -15.25 -37.15 82.77
C SER A 74 -13.90 -37.17 83.51
N ASN A 75 -13.23 -36.03 83.64
CA ASN A 75 -12.00 -35.92 84.43
C ASN A 75 -12.29 -35.52 85.89
N ALA A 76 -11.23 -35.28 86.68
CA ALA A 76 -11.33 -34.88 88.10
C ALA A 76 -12.11 -33.55 88.33
N ASN A 77 -12.26 -32.72 87.29
CA ASN A 77 -13.05 -31.49 87.33
C ASN A 77 -14.48 -31.66 86.78
N GLY A 78 -14.88 -32.89 86.47
CA GLY A 78 -16.16 -33.21 85.84
C GLY A 78 -16.28 -32.78 84.38
N LEU A 79 -15.16 -32.43 83.73
CA LEU A 79 -15.13 -32.01 82.33
C LEU A 79 -15.17 -33.25 81.42
N VAL A 80 -16.07 -33.25 80.45
CA VAL A 80 -16.08 -34.16 79.31
C VAL A 80 -15.62 -33.41 78.06
N SER A 81 -14.87 -34.09 77.19
CA SER A 81 -14.46 -33.59 75.88
C SER A 81 -14.85 -34.61 74.82
N LEU A 82 -15.50 -34.17 73.75
CA LEU A 82 -15.93 -35.02 72.65
C LEU A 82 -15.91 -34.27 71.31
N GLU A 83 -16.00 -35.04 70.23
CA GLU A 83 -16.12 -34.52 68.87
C GLU A 83 -17.53 -34.83 68.36
N ILE A 84 -18.37 -33.82 68.23
CA ILE A 84 -19.71 -33.97 67.65
C ILE A 84 -19.56 -34.38 66.19
N GLY A 85 -20.22 -35.45 65.75
CA GLY A 85 -20.02 -36.07 64.43
C GLY A 85 -19.11 -37.32 64.47
N GLY A 86 -18.53 -37.63 65.63
CA GLY A 86 -17.69 -38.81 65.87
C GLY A 86 -18.38 -39.94 66.63
N GLY A 87 -19.64 -39.77 67.03
CA GLY A 87 -20.41 -40.72 67.82
C GLY A 87 -21.12 -41.80 67.00
N ALA A 88 -21.84 -42.67 67.70
CA ALA A 88 -22.74 -43.62 67.07
C ALA A 88 -24.00 -42.88 66.59
N VAL A 89 -24.15 -42.75 65.27
CA VAL A 89 -25.27 -42.06 64.63
C VAL A 89 -26.59 -42.77 64.94
N VAL A 90 -27.56 -42.03 65.45
CA VAL A 90 -28.94 -42.49 65.67
C VAL A 90 -29.82 -42.11 64.49
N SER A 91 -29.67 -40.89 63.95
CA SER A 91 -30.42 -40.42 62.77
C SER A 91 -29.72 -39.25 62.08
N GLY A 92 -30.07 -39.03 60.80
CA GLY A 92 -29.51 -37.95 59.97
C GLY A 92 -28.10 -38.26 59.44
N ASN A 93 -27.51 -37.28 58.75
CA ASN A 93 -26.14 -37.38 58.22
C ASN A 93 -25.45 -36.02 58.26
N MET A 94 -24.38 -35.94 59.07
CA MET A 94 -23.58 -34.73 59.31
C MET A 94 -23.05 -34.10 58.02
N ALA A 95 -22.64 -34.93 57.04
CA ALA A 95 -22.11 -34.51 55.74
C ALA A 95 -23.10 -33.69 54.90
N THR A 96 -24.39 -33.94 55.11
CA THR A 96 -25.47 -33.42 54.25
C THR A 96 -26.19 -32.22 54.85
N ILE A 97 -25.82 -31.80 56.05
CA ILE A 97 -26.41 -30.62 56.70
C ILE A 97 -26.08 -29.37 55.87
N ASN A 98 -27.11 -28.69 55.37
CA ASN A 98 -26.94 -27.41 54.68
C ASN A 98 -26.76 -26.27 55.69
N TRP A 99 -25.53 -26.05 56.13
CA TRP A 99 -25.18 -25.03 57.12
C TRP A 99 -25.56 -23.59 56.75
N ALA A 100 -25.83 -23.30 55.46
CA ALA A 100 -26.29 -21.99 55.01
C ALA A 100 -27.76 -21.69 55.41
N ASN A 101 -28.58 -22.72 55.63
CA ASN A 101 -29.99 -22.62 56.00
C ASN A 101 -30.21 -22.54 57.53
N GLY A 102 -29.24 -21.99 58.26
CA GLY A 102 -29.34 -21.79 59.71
C GLY A 102 -30.49 -20.84 60.13
N PRO A 103 -30.71 -20.63 61.44
CA PRO A 103 -29.83 -21.01 62.55
C PRO A 103 -29.91 -22.50 62.94
N TYR A 104 -28.86 -22.99 63.59
CA TYR A 104 -28.78 -24.34 64.15
C TYR A 104 -28.53 -24.29 65.66
N PHE A 105 -28.95 -25.32 66.38
CA PHE A 105 -28.80 -25.46 67.82
C PHE A 105 -28.22 -26.83 68.17
N ILE A 106 -27.36 -26.90 69.18
CA ILE A 106 -26.90 -28.15 69.77
C ILE A 106 -27.75 -28.42 71.00
N LYS A 107 -28.50 -29.52 70.98
CA LYS A 107 -29.16 -30.07 72.16
C LYS A 107 -28.33 -31.22 72.70
N THR A 108 -27.99 -31.17 73.98
CA THR A 108 -27.30 -32.23 74.71
C THR A 108 -28.20 -32.85 75.74
N GLU A 109 -28.18 -34.17 75.79
CA GLU A 109 -28.96 -35.02 76.70
C GLU A 109 -27.98 -35.95 77.40
N THR A 110 -27.93 -35.89 78.73
CA THR A 110 -26.83 -36.47 79.52
C THR A 110 -27.33 -37.41 80.60
N ASP A 111 -26.75 -38.60 80.67
CA ASP A 111 -26.87 -39.59 81.74
C ASP A 111 -25.56 -39.61 82.55
N PRO A 112 -25.57 -39.10 83.81
CA PRO A 112 -24.37 -39.01 84.63
C PRO A 112 -23.80 -40.37 85.05
N THR A 113 -24.53 -41.48 84.85
CA THR A 113 -24.12 -42.85 85.20
C THR A 113 -23.52 -43.62 84.03
N GLY A 114 -23.44 -43.01 82.84
CA GLY A 114 -22.87 -43.67 81.65
C GLY A 114 -23.87 -44.46 80.80
N GLY A 115 -25.14 -44.50 81.19
CA GLY A 115 -26.21 -45.21 80.49
C GLY A 115 -26.91 -44.40 79.40
N SER A 116 -28.15 -44.79 79.09
CA SER A 116 -29.03 -44.12 78.11
C SER A 116 -30.23 -43.44 78.75
N SER A 117 -30.24 -43.27 80.08
CA SER A 117 -31.31 -42.60 80.82
C SER A 117 -30.97 -41.12 80.98
N TYR A 118 -31.13 -40.35 79.90
CA TYR A 118 -30.73 -38.95 79.85
C TYR A 118 -31.64 -38.06 80.74
N THR A 119 -31.17 -37.71 81.93
CA THR A 119 -31.92 -36.90 82.91
C THR A 119 -31.60 -35.41 82.85
N ILE A 120 -30.50 -35.02 82.21
CA ILE A 120 -30.03 -33.64 82.13
C ILE A 120 -30.09 -33.19 80.67
N THR A 121 -30.76 -32.08 80.38
CA THR A 121 -30.89 -31.55 79.01
C THR A 121 -30.47 -30.08 78.95
N GLY A 122 -29.72 -29.72 77.91
CA GLY A 122 -29.39 -28.33 77.59
C GLY A 122 -29.42 -28.09 76.09
N THR A 123 -29.85 -26.89 75.67
CA THR A 123 -29.83 -26.48 74.27
C THR A 123 -29.13 -25.14 74.13
N SER A 124 -28.17 -25.04 73.21
CA SER A 124 -27.48 -23.78 72.88
C SER A 124 -27.47 -23.54 71.37
N GLN A 125 -27.51 -22.28 70.94
CA GLN A 125 -27.39 -21.95 69.53
C GLN A 125 -25.96 -22.18 69.05
N LEU A 126 -25.80 -22.82 67.90
CA LEU A 126 -24.53 -22.92 67.21
C LEU A 126 -24.24 -21.59 66.52
N LEU A 127 -23.27 -20.85 67.03
CA LEU A 127 -22.79 -19.60 66.44
C LEU A 127 -21.61 -19.87 65.53
N SER A 128 -21.48 -19.08 64.46
CA SER A 128 -20.34 -19.15 63.55
C SER A 128 -19.04 -18.83 64.30
N ALA A 129 -18.01 -19.66 64.11
CA ALA A 129 -16.66 -19.29 64.50
C ALA A 129 -16.23 -18.01 63.74
N PRO A 130 -15.34 -17.17 64.30
CA PRO A 130 -14.86 -15.96 63.61
C PRO A 130 -14.32 -16.22 62.20
N TYR A 131 -13.64 -17.36 61.99
CA TYR A 131 -13.15 -17.77 60.67
C TYR A 131 -14.29 -18.13 59.69
N ALA A 132 -15.40 -18.70 60.18
CA ALA A 132 -16.57 -19.03 59.37
C ALA A 132 -17.38 -17.78 58.95
N LEU A 133 -17.29 -16.67 59.69
CA LEU A 133 -17.88 -15.39 59.27
C LEU A 133 -17.25 -14.86 57.98
N TYR A 134 -15.97 -15.14 57.74
CA TYR A 134 -15.29 -14.82 56.49
C TYR A 134 -15.78 -15.67 55.30
N ALA A 135 -16.20 -16.91 55.55
CA ALA A 135 -16.77 -17.78 54.53
C ALA A 135 -18.17 -17.32 54.06
N LYS A 136 -18.92 -16.57 54.88
CA LYS A 136 -20.23 -16.01 54.51
C LYS A 136 -20.18 -15.13 53.27
N THR A 137 -19.07 -14.42 53.03
CA THR A 137 -18.87 -13.56 51.85
C THR A 137 -18.19 -14.27 50.68
N SER A 138 -17.83 -15.55 50.82
CA SER A 138 -17.12 -16.31 49.78
C SER A 138 -18.03 -17.01 48.77
N GLY A 139 -19.35 -17.04 49.02
CA GLY A 139 -20.35 -17.64 48.13
C GLY A 139 -20.64 -16.85 46.85
N ASP A 140 -20.24 -15.57 46.79
CA ASP A 140 -20.52 -14.67 45.66
C ASP A 140 -19.42 -14.69 44.57
N GLY A 141 -18.52 -15.67 44.62
CA GLY A 141 -17.46 -15.84 43.62
C GLY A 141 -17.98 -16.32 42.26
N TRP A 142 -17.21 -16.06 41.20
CA TRP A 142 -17.51 -16.58 39.86
C TRP A 142 -17.32 -18.10 39.79
N ASN A 143 -18.39 -18.82 39.48
CA ASN A 143 -18.40 -20.27 39.40
C ASN A 143 -17.86 -20.76 38.05
N LYS A 144 -17.08 -21.85 38.06
CA LYS A 144 -16.57 -22.52 36.86
C LYS A 144 -17.68 -23.06 35.95
N ASN A 145 -18.84 -23.39 36.53
CA ASN A 145 -20.01 -23.88 35.81
C ASN A 145 -20.94 -22.74 35.35
N GLY A 146 -20.55 -21.48 35.57
CA GLY A 146 -21.37 -20.30 35.30
C GLY A 146 -22.25 -19.90 36.49
N ASN A 147 -22.72 -18.65 36.47
CA ASN A 147 -23.57 -18.07 37.49
C ASN A 147 -25.01 -18.01 36.97
N ILE A 148 -26.00 -18.50 37.73
CA ILE A 148 -27.43 -18.35 37.42
C ILE A 148 -27.95 -17.08 38.13
N GLY A 149 -28.83 -16.31 37.47
CA GLY A 149 -29.53 -15.19 38.09
C GLY A 149 -28.71 -13.90 38.24
N THR A 150 -27.73 -13.66 37.35
CA THR A 150 -26.94 -12.43 37.36
C THR A 150 -27.80 -11.20 37.10
N VAL A 151 -27.56 -10.13 37.86
CA VAL A 151 -28.18 -8.81 37.71
C VAL A 151 -27.15 -7.84 37.13
N GLU A 152 -27.50 -7.19 36.02
CA GLU A 152 -26.68 -6.16 35.39
C GLU A 152 -26.32 -5.03 36.37
N GLY A 153 -25.08 -4.54 36.32
CA GLY A 153 -24.57 -3.50 37.21
C GLY A 153 -24.24 -3.96 38.65
N THR A 154 -24.73 -5.13 39.08
CA THR A 154 -24.39 -5.71 40.40
C THR A 154 -23.35 -6.82 40.26
N ASN A 155 -23.53 -7.73 39.31
CA ASN A 155 -22.60 -8.84 39.09
C ASN A 155 -21.66 -8.51 37.93
N PHE A 156 -20.35 -8.58 38.17
CA PHE A 156 -19.32 -8.34 37.16
C PHE A 156 -18.06 -9.16 37.46
N ILE A 157 -17.25 -9.42 36.42
CA ILE A 157 -15.89 -9.97 36.55
C ILE A 157 -14.95 -8.78 36.61
N GLY A 158 -14.42 -8.46 37.79
CA GLY A 158 -13.52 -7.32 37.93
C GLY A 158 -13.36 -6.86 39.37
N ASN A 159 -13.00 -5.59 39.52
CA ASN A 159 -12.83 -4.91 40.79
C ASN A 159 -13.59 -3.57 40.76
N VAL A 160 -13.86 -3.03 41.95
CA VAL A 160 -14.54 -1.72 42.12
C VAL A 160 -13.55 -0.60 42.42
N ASP A 161 -12.29 -0.94 42.70
CA ASP A 161 -11.24 0.04 42.86
C ASP A 161 -10.71 0.46 41.48
N ASN A 162 -10.12 1.64 41.37
CA ASN A 162 -9.54 2.10 40.11
C ASN A 162 -8.21 1.36 39.87
N LYS A 163 -8.28 0.06 39.57
CA LYS A 163 -7.15 -0.83 39.28
C LYS A 163 -7.40 -1.61 37.98
N SER A 164 -6.32 -1.96 37.30
CA SER A 164 -6.42 -2.78 36.09
C SER A 164 -6.80 -4.23 36.43
N LEU A 165 -7.51 -4.90 35.53
CA LEU A 165 -7.86 -6.31 35.63
C LEU A 165 -6.82 -7.16 34.90
N GLU A 166 -6.21 -8.14 35.56
CA GLU A 166 -5.20 -9.02 34.98
C GLU A 166 -5.65 -10.49 35.03
N PHE A 167 -5.59 -11.17 33.89
CA PHE A 167 -5.81 -12.60 33.75
C PHE A 167 -4.46 -13.30 33.56
N LYS A 168 -4.23 -14.42 34.25
CA LYS A 168 -2.97 -15.18 34.17
C LYS A 168 -3.19 -16.65 33.87
N VAL A 169 -2.27 -17.24 33.12
CA VAL A 169 -2.14 -18.69 32.93
C VAL A 169 -0.71 -19.07 33.31
N ASN A 170 -0.54 -20.01 34.24
CA ASN A 170 0.79 -20.39 34.76
C ASN A 170 1.63 -19.17 35.23
N ASN A 171 1.01 -18.25 35.95
CA ASN A 171 1.61 -16.98 36.42
C ASN A 171 2.12 -16.03 35.30
N VAL A 172 1.73 -16.26 34.04
CA VAL A 172 2.04 -15.38 32.90
C VAL A 172 0.80 -14.62 32.49
N ARG A 173 0.92 -13.31 32.28
CA ARG A 173 -0.17 -12.44 31.78
C ARG A 173 -0.75 -13.05 30.52
N SER A 174 -2.05 -13.33 30.55
CA SER A 174 -2.82 -13.89 29.43
C SER A 174 -4.05 -13.04 29.11
N GLY A 175 -4.27 -11.98 29.87
CA GLY A 175 -5.18 -10.90 29.55
C GLY A 175 -4.94 -9.73 30.50
N PHE A 176 -5.20 -8.52 30.03
CA PHE A 176 -5.04 -7.31 30.82
C PHE A 176 -5.97 -6.22 30.29
N ILE A 177 -6.85 -5.71 31.14
CA ILE A 177 -7.72 -4.58 30.83
C ILE A 177 -7.29 -3.45 31.76
N SER A 178 -6.62 -2.46 31.19
CA SER A 178 -6.13 -1.34 31.98
C SER A 178 -7.25 -0.35 32.33
N ASN A 179 -7.05 0.39 33.40
CA ASN A 179 -7.90 1.52 33.77
C ASN A 179 -7.35 2.84 33.18
N SER A 180 -8.09 3.94 33.37
CA SER A 180 -7.73 5.27 32.85
C SER A 180 -6.44 5.85 33.41
N SER A 181 -5.94 5.36 34.56
CA SER A 181 -4.69 5.83 35.17
C SER A 181 -3.45 5.04 34.72
N LEU A 182 -3.61 3.94 33.98
CA LEU A 182 -2.52 3.06 33.52
C LEU A 182 -2.48 2.87 32.00
N GLY A 183 -3.00 3.86 31.26
CA GLY A 183 -2.69 3.99 29.85
C GLY A 183 -3.67 3.38 28.87
N LEU A 184 -4.84 2.89 29.29
CA LEU A 184 -5.92 2.45 28.40
C LEU A 184 -5.50 1.36 27.37
N ASN A 185 -4.60 0.47 27.77
CA ASN A 185 -4.25 -0.75 27.03
C ASN A 185 -5.26 -1.89 27.27
N THR A 186 -5.47 -2.72 26.25
CA THR A 186 -6.26 -3.94 26.31
C THR A 186 -5.49 -5.10 25.70
N PHE A 187 -5.29 -6.17 26.45
CA PHE A 187 -4.56 -7.36 26.03
C PHE A 187 -5.36 -8.64 26.28
N PHE A 188 -5.33 -9.56 25.33
CA PHE A 188 -5.88 -10.92 25.48
C PHE A 188 -4.98 -11.92 24.75
N GLY A 189 -4.61 -13.02 25.40
CA GLY A 189 -3.71 -14.02 24.84
C GLY A 189 -2.45 -14.19 25.70
N TYR A 190 -1.96 -15.43 25.74
CA TYR A 190 -0.82 -15.79 26.58
C TYR A 190 0.42 -14.95 26.22
N ASN A 191 0.98 -14.31 27.23
CA ASN A 191 2.14 -13.41 27.16
C ASN A 191 1.92 -12.17 26.25
N SER A 192 0.65 -11.78 26.02
CA SER A 192 0.28 -10.53 25.35
C SER A 192 0.55 -9.33 26.26
N GLY A 193 1.21 -8.29 25.74
CA GLY A 193 1.54 -7.08 26.49
C GLY A 193 2.35 -7.35 27.76
N ALA A 194 3.14 -8.42 27.76
CA ALA A 194 3.80 -8.97 28.94
C ALA A 194 5.04 -8.18 29.41
N ILE A 195 5.11 -6.85 29.19
CA ILE A 195 6.24 -6.11 29.72
C ILE A 195 6.15 -6.03 31.24
N THR A 196 7.30 -6.33 31.83
CA THR A 196 7.68 -6.00 33.19
C THR A 196 7.94 -4.50 33.27
N VAL A 197 6.90 -3.69 33.46
CA VAL A 197 7.13 -2.31 33.94
C VAL A 197 7.36 -2.37 35.45
N PRO A 198 8.51 -1.86 35.94
CA PRO A 198 8.63 -1.49 37.34
C PRO A 198 7.47 -0.56 37.69
N SER A 199 6.86 -0.79 38.84
CA SER A 199 5.77 0.00 39.42
C SER A 199 5.79 1.50 39.03
N GLY A 200 4.93 1.91 38.08
CA GLY A 200 4.74 3.32 37.73
C GLY A 200 4.75 3.61 36.23
N GLY A 201 3.64 3.33 35.55
CA GLY A 201 3.35 3.83 34.21
C GLY A 201 3.91 2.96 33.08
N LEU A 202 3.02 2.26 32.39
CA LEU A 202 3.27 1.91 30.99
C LEU A 202 3.39 3.24 30.24
N ASN A 203 4.56 3.63 29.73
CA ASN A 203 4.66 4.78 28.81
C ASN A 203 4.11 4.43 27.41
N GLY A 204 3.81 3.14 27.17
CA GLY A 204 3.08 2.67 26.02
C GLY A 204 1.59 2.55 26.31
N ASN A 205 0.81 3.58 25.93
CA ASN A 205 -0.64 3.67 26.14
C ASN A 205 -1.44 3.28 24.89
N TRP A 206 -2.75 3.10 25.01
CA TRP A 206 -3.70 2.93 23.90
C TRP A 206 -3.41 1.75 22.97
N ASN A 207 -2.74 0.72 23.47
CA ASN A 207 -2.47 -0.47 22.69
C ASN A 207 -3.58 -1.51 22.85
N THR A 208 -3.95 -2.14 21.74
CA THR A 208 -4.81 -3.33 21.73
C THR A 208 -3.99 -4.49 21.22
N GLY A 209 -3.80 -5.53 22.04
CA GLY A 209 -3.11 -6.76 21.63
C GLY A 209 -4.00 -7.99 21.86
N VAL A 210 -4.23 -8.79 20.83
CA VAL A 210 -5.04 -10.00 20.92
C VAL A 210 -4.30 -11.14 20.24
N GLY A 211 -3.78 -12.09 21.01
CA GLY A 211 -3.07 -13.28 20.52
C GLY A 211 -1.82 -13.62 21.34
N TYR A 212 -1.17 -14.72 20.99
CA TYR A 212 0.03 -15.20 21.68
C TYR A 212 1.25 -14.29 21.42
N ASN A 213 1.92 -13.84 22.48
CA ASN A 213 3.08 -12.93 22.45
C ASN A 213 2.89 -11.64 21.63
N THR A 214 1.69 -11.09 21.52
CA THR A 214 1.52 -9.78 20.88
C THR A 214 2.09 -8.68 21.77
N LEU A 215 2.83 -7.73 21.17
CA LEU A 215 3.40 -6.57 21.90
C LEU A 215 4.22 -6.94 23.16
N SER A 216 4.81 -8.13 23.22
CA SER A 216 5.48 -8.63 24.43
C SER A 216 6.75 -7.87 24.81
N ALA A 217 7.40 -7.19 23.86
CA ALA A 217 8.60 -6.37 24.10
C ALA A 217 8.35 -4.85 24.13
N ASN A 218 7.09 -4.41 24.05
CA ASN A 218 6.70 -2.99 23.90
C ASN A 218 7.05 -2.10 25.11
N THR A 219 8.11 -1.31 25.02
CA THR A 219 8.57 -0.44 26.11
C THR A 219 7.75 0.85 26.24
N THR A 220 7.73 1.69 25.21
CA THR A 220 7.08 3.01 25.21
C THR A 220 6.18 3.24 24.00
N GLY A 221 6.10 2.27 23.09
CA GLY A 221 5.21 2.34 21.93
C GLY A 221 3.74 2.44 22.34
N HIS A 222 2.99 3.32 21.69
CA HIS A 222 1.60 3.60 22.03
C HIS A 222 0.71 3.61 20.78
N ALA A 223 -0.60 3.48 21.01
CA ALA A 223 -1.62 3.50 19.98
C ALA A 223 -1.44 2.41 18.89
N ASN A 224 -0.93 1.23 19.26
CA ASN A 224 -0.79 0.10 18.34
C ASN A 224 -1.96 -0.87 18.45
N THR A 225 -2.40 -1.43 17.33
CA THR A 225 -3.36 -2.55 17.27
C THR A 225 -2.65 -3.79 16.74
N ALA A 226 -2.57 -4.86 17.54
CA ALA A 226 -1.91 -6.11 17.22
C ALA A 226 -2.89 -7.28 17.37
N LEU A 227 -3.31 -7.92 16.28
CA LEU A 227 -4.22 -9.06 16.29
C LEU A 227 -3.57 -10.27 15.62
N GLY A 228 -3.47 -11.38 16.35
CA GLY A 228 -2.93 -12.67 15.90
C GLY A 228 -1.65 -13.09 16.63
N ILE A 229 -0.98 -14.13 16.16
CA ILE A 229 0.14 -14.76 16.87
C ILE A 229 1.45 -14.04 16.51
N GLY A 230 2.26 -13.63 17.51
CA GLY A 230 3.56 -13.02 17.28
C GLY A 230 3.53 -11.62 16.66
N THR A 231 2.35 -11.03 16.49
CA THR A 231 2.17 -9.73 15.87
C THR A 231 2.73 -8.61 16.75
N LEU A 232 3.58 -7.76 16.17
CA LEU A 232 4.30 -6.70 16.89
C LEU A 232 5.09 -7.21 18.13
N ARG A 233 5.52 -8.48 18.14
CA ARG A 233 6.18 -9.14 19.29
C ARG A 233 7.37 -8.35 19.81
N TYR A 234 8.22 -7.84 18.92
CA TYR A 234 9.44 -7.10 19.25
C TYR A 234 9.33 -5.58 19.09
N ASN A 235 8.12 -5.02 18.95
CA ASN A 235 7.89 -3.56 19.05
C ASN A 235 8.49 -3.05 20.35
N THR A 236 9.32 -1.99 20.30
CA THR A 236 9.89 -1.37 21.50
C THR A 236 9.33 0.04 21.69
N THR A 237 9.48 0.91 20.70
CA THR A 237 9.04 2.32 20.75
C THR A 237 8.13 2.73 19.61
N GLY A 238 7.85 1.83 18.65
CA GLY A 238 6.97 2.10 17.51
C GLY A 238 5.54 2.46 17.92
N ILE A 239 4.93 3.40 17.19
CA ILE A 239 3.62 3.99 17.52
C ILE A 239 2.67 3.96 16.33
N HIS A 240 1.37 3.97 16.61
CA HIS A 240 0.31 4.06 15.59
C HIS A 240 0.37 2.97 14.50
N ASN A 241 0.79 1.75 14.84
CA ASN A 241 0.79 0.63 13.89
C ASN A 241 -0.50 -0.19 14.02
N VAL A 242 -1.05 -0.63 12.90
CA VAL A 242 -2.16 -1.59 12.82
C VAL A 242 -1.63 -2.86 12.19
N ALA A 243 -1.68 -3.97 12.91
CA ALA A 243 -1.09 -5.24 12.51
C ALA A 243 -2.07 -6.39 12.76
N VAL A 244 -2.45 -7.13 11.72
CA VAL A 244 -3.45 -8.21 11.78
C VAL A 244 -2.98 -9.43 11.00
N GLY A 245 -2.77 -10.56 11.68
CA GLY A 245 -2.30 -11.82 11.09
C GLY A 245 -1.30 -12.54 11.99
N ALA A 246 -0.56 -13.52 11.46
CA ALA A 246 0.52 -14.18 12.19
C ALA A 246 1.88 -13.59 11.80
N ASP A 247 2.72 -13.28 12.80
CA ASP A 247 4.06 -12.67 12.69
C ASP A 247 4.10 -11.37 11.86
N VAL A 248 3.04 -10.57 11.95
CA VAL A 248 2.94 -9.28 11.24
C VAL A 248 3.70 -8.22 12.02
N LEU A 249 4.56 -7.46 11.34
CA LEU A 249 5.43 -6.46 11.99
C LEU A 249 6.22 -7.04 13.19
N GLU A 250 6.57 -8.32 13.16
CA GLU A 250 7.16 -9.03 14.31
C GLU A 250 8.42 -8.33 14.84
N ASN A 251 9.30 -7.88 13.94
CA ASN A 251 10.58 -7.25 14.27
C ASN A 251 10.54 -5.71 14.25
N ASN A 252 9.35 -5.08 14.22
CA ASN A 252 9.24 -3.62 14.31
C ASN A 252 9.92 -3.17 15.58
N LEU A 253 10.90 -2.27 15.53
CA LEU A 253 11.54 -1.73 16.74
C LEU A 253 10.92 -0.37 17.04
N SER A 254 11.05 0.56 16.09
CA SER A 254 10.63 1.95 16.21
C SER A 254 9.78 2.45 15.04
N GLY A 255 9.40 1.58 14.10
CA GLY A 255 8.58 1.96 12.94
C GLY A 255 7.20 2.48 13.36
N ILE A 256 6.69 3.45 12.59
CA ILE A 256 5.49 4.22 12.94
C ILE A 256 4.49 4.27 11.79
N TYR A 257 3.21 4.40 12.11
CA TYR A 257 2.14 4.61 11.12
C TYR A 257 2.06 3.51 10.04
N ASN A 258 2.41 2.26 10.37
CA ASN A 258 2.28 1.16 9.42
C ASN A 258 0.93 0.46 9.58
N VAL A 259 0.27 0.14 8.47
CA VAL A 259 -0.90 -0.73 8.40
C VAL A 259 -0.48 -2.02 7.70
N ALA A 260 -0.63 -3.16 8.37
CA ALA A 260 -0.19 -4.45 7.88
C ALA A 260 -1.23 -5.53 8.18
N VAL A 261 -1.76 -6.16 7.14
CA VAL A 261 -2.79 -7.19 7.28
C VAL A 261 -2.40 -8.40 6.43
N GLY A 262 -2.31 -9.58 7.03
CA GLY A 262 -1.92 -10.83 6.37
C GLY A 262 -0.63 -11.41 6.92
N SER A 263 -0.52 -12.74 6.96
CA SER A 263 0.59 -13.44 7.62
C SER A 263 1.96 -13.00 7.10
N GLN A 264 2.87 -12.68 8.03
CA GLN A 264 4.24 -12.24 7.77
C GLN A 264 4.34 -10.96 6.93
N SER A 265 3.27 -10.17 6.81
CA SER A 265 3.36 -8.84 6.21
C SER A 265 4.27 -7.94 7.05
N LEU A 266 5.21 -7.23 6.40
CA LEU A 266 6.18 -6.35 7.06
C LEU A 266 6.98 -7.02 8.20
N ARG A 267 7.16 -8.35 8.17
CA ARG A 267 7.74 -9.12 9.29
C ARG A 267 9.08 -8.57 9.78
N SER A 268 9.97 -8.18 8.87
CA SER A 268 11.32 -7.69 9.19
C SER A 268 11.43 -6.17 9.32
N ASN A 269 10.33 -5.41 9.29
CA ASN A 269 10.37 -3.95 9.44
C ASN A 269 11.07 -3.60 10.74
N THR A 270 12.03 -2.68 10.75
CA THR A 270 12.72 -2.24 11.98
C THR A 270 12.31 -0.82 12.34
N SER A 271 12.41 0.11 11.39
CA SER A 271 12.06 1.53 11.59
C SER A 271 11.33 2.16 10.39
N GLY A 272 10.96 1.36 9.39
CA GLY A 272 10.16 1.81 8.27
C GLY A 272 8.81 2.37 8.72
N ALA A 273 8.30 3.37 8.00
CA ALA A 273 7.15 4.16 8.42
C ALA A 273 6.15 4.39 7.28
N ASN A 274 4.89 4.65 7.64
CA ASN A 274 3.82 5.00 6.70
C ASN A 274 3.60 3.93 5.60
N ASN A 275 3.86 2.65 5.88
CA ASN A 275 3.60 1.58 4.91
C ASN A 275 2.21 1.00 5.10
N THR A 276 1.47 0.78 4.01
CA THR A 276 0.18 0.07 4.02
C THR A 276 0.33 -1.23 3.23
N THR A 277 0.09 -2.36 3.87
CA THR A 277 0.29 -3.68 3.28
C THR A 277 -0.87 -4.62 3.55
N LEU A 278 -1.29 -5.35 2.53
CA LEU A 278 -2.41 -6.29 2.60
C LEU A 278 -2.09 -7.57 1.83
N GLY A 279 -1.88 -8.67 2.55
CA GLY A 279 -1.70 -10.01 2.04
C GLY A 279 -0.55 -10.74 2.72
N ARG A 280 -0.34 -12.01 2.36
CA ARG A 280 0.70 -12.83 2.97
C ARG A 280 2.06 -12.51 2.34
N ASN A 281 3.08 -12.34 3.19
CA ASN A 281 4.46 -12.03 2.81
C ASN A 281 4.64 -10.74 2.02
N THR A 282 3.75 -9.74 2.19
CA THR A 282 3.92 -8.43 1.57
C THR A 282 4.99 -7.60 2.28
N LEU A 283 5.90 -6.99 1.53
CA LEU A 283 7.00 -6.17 2.09
C LEU A 283 7.82 -6.90 3.19
N PHE A 284 7.92 -8.24 3.10
CA PHE A 284 8.41 -9.12 4.16
C PHE A 284 9.80 -8.71 4.69
N SER A 285 10.75 -8.40 3.79
CA SER A 285 12.13 -8.04 4.09
C SER A 285 12.38 -6.55 4.30
N ASN A 286 11.34 -5.70 4.32
CA ASN A 286 11.54 -4.27 4.57
C ASN A 286 12.20 -4.06 5.93
N THR A 287 13.16 -3.15 6.05
CA THR A 287 13.74 -2.74 7.35
C THR A 287 13.44 -1.27 7.63
N ILE A 288 13.82 -0.37 6.72
CA ILE A 288 13.65 1.08 6.88
C ILE A 288 12.82 1.78 5.80
N GLY A 289 12.38 1.06 4.75
CA GLY A 289 11.59 1.64 3.66
C GLY A 289 10.26 2.22 4.13
N ALA A 290 9.80 3.27 3.46
CA ALA A 290 8.67 4.08 3.91
C ALA A 290 7.71 4.47 2.79
N ASN A 291 6.48 4.84 3.17
CA ASN A 291 5.45 5.34 2.26
C ASN A 291 5.06 4.36 1.14
N ASN A 292 5.13 3.04 1.40
CA ASN A 292 4.79 2.03 0.40
C ASN A 292 3.35 1.52 0.57
N VAL A 293 2.67 1.20 -0.53
CA VAL A 293 1.38 0.52 -0.56
C VAL A 293 1.52 -0.81 -1.29
N VAL A 294 1.44 -1.93 -0.57
CA VAL A 294 1.65 -3.26 -1.19
C VAL A 294 0.53 -4.23 -0.89
N ILE A 295 -0.14 -4.72 -1.93
CA ILE A 295 -1.33 -5.57 -1.82
C ILE A 295 -1.12 -6.85 -2.64
N GLY A 296 -1.29 -8.02 -2.05
CA GLY A 296 -1.26 -9.32 -2.74
C GLY A 296 -0.47 -10.41 -2.02
N TYR A 297 -0.17 -11.51 -2.71
CA TYR A 297 0.58 -12.64 -2.14
C TYR A 297 2.06 -12.61 -2.58
N ASN A 298 3.00 -12.72 -1.64
CA ASN A 298 4.45 -12.65 -1.92
C ASN A 298 4.86 -11.41 -2.74
N SER A 299 4.16 -10.30 -2.56
CA SER A 299 4.43 -9.05 -3.29
C SER A 299 5.49 -8.24 -2.55
N VAL A 300 6.57 -7.90 -3.24
CA VAL A 300 7.73 -7.19 -2.70
C VAL A 300 8.27 -7.90 -1.45
N ASN A 301 8.33 -9.24 -1.50
CA ASN A 301 8.76 -10.06 -0.37
C ASN A 301 10.27 -10.06 -0.16
N ASN A 302 11.02 -9.68 -1.19
CA ASN A 302 12.45 -9.48 -1.19
C ASN A 302 12.71 -8.00 -1.55
N GLY A 303 13.86 -7.47 -1.14
CA GLY A 303 14.18 -6.05 -1.27
C GLY A 303 13.99 -5.30 0.05
N ASN A 304 14.85 -4.30 0.28
CA ASN A 304 14.76 -3.42 1.43
C ASN A 304 14.63 -1.97 0.94
N ASN A 305 14.18 -1.07 1.82
CA ASN A 305 14.33 0.37 1.65
C ASN A 305 13.67 0.95 0.39
N HIS A 306 12.62 0.31 -0.11
CA HIS A 306 11.75 0.92 -1.11
C HIS A 306 11.05 2.15 -0.52
N ASN A 307 10.87 3.21 -1.31
CA ASN A 307 10.09 4.37 -0.90
C ASN A 307 9.08 4.78 -1.96
N ASN A 308 7.89 5.18 -1.54
CA ASN A 308 6.83 5.61 -2.45
C ASN A 308 6.52 4.55 -3.52
N VAL A 309 6.54 3.26 -3.15
CA VAL A 309 6.19 2.15 -4.04
C VAL A 309 4.74 1.75 -3.85
N ILE A 310 3.99 1.66 -4.95
CA ILE A 310 2.67 1.03 -4.99
C ILE A 310 2.83 -0.30 -5.72
N ALA A 311 2.66 -1.44 -5.06
CA ALA A 311 2.76 -2.76 -5.70
C ALA A 311 1.51 -3.61 -5.43
N ILE A 312 0.70 -3.87 -6.45
CA ILE A 312 -0.56 -4.61 -6.32
C ILE A 312 -0.51 -5.86 -7.20
N GLY A 313 -0.60 -7.03 -6.59
CA GLY A 313 -0.69 -8.31 -7.27
C GLY A 313 0.15 -9.40 -6.62
N THR A 314 0.22 -10.56 -7.27
CA THR A 314 0.89 -11.75 -6.71
C THR A 314 2.30 -11.89 -7.26
N ASN A 315 3.28 -12.21 -6.42
CA ASN A 315 4.69 -12.41 -6.81
C ASN A 315 5.27 -11.22 -7.60
N VAL A 316 5.04 -9.98 -7.14
CA VAL A 316 5.78 -8.81 -7.64
C VAL A 316 7.15 -8.82 -6.97
N ASN A 317 8.22 -9.02 -7.73
CA ASN A 317 9.57 -9.08 -7.19
C ASN A 317 10.31 -7.77 -7.48
N LEU A 318 10.67 -7.02 -6.43
CA LEU A 318 11.51 -5.83 -6.51
C LEU A 318 12.75 -6.08 -5.65
N LEU A 319 13.85 -6.49 -6.25
CA LEU A 319 15.05 -6.91 -5.51
C LEU A 319 15.92 -5.73 -5.11
N THR A 320 15.95 -4.67 -5.91
CA THR A 320 16.72 -3.46 -5.63
C THR A 320 15.81 -2.37 -5.09
N ASN A 321 16.35 -1.50 -4.24
CA ASN A 321 15.63 -0.34 -3.69
C ASN A 321 15.03 0.47 -4.84
N ARG A 322 13.75 0.84 -4.70
CA ARG A 322 12.99 1.59 -5.72
C ARG A 322 12.37 2.81 -5.09
N ASN A 323 12.35 3.91 -5.83
CA ASN A 323 11.64 5.13 -5.47
C ASN A 323 10.61 5.50 -6.52
N ASN A 324 9.41 5.88 -6.07
CA ASN A 324 8.32 6.37 -6.93
C ASN A 324 7.96 5.36 -8.04
N VAL A 325 7.74 4.10 -7.67
CA VAL A 325 7.38 3.05 -8.63
C VAL A 325 5.97 2.54 -8.35
N THR A 326 5.13 2.49 -9.39
CA THR A 326 3.83 1.82 -9.34
C THR A 326 3.88 0.54 -10.17
N VAL A 327 3.54 -0.60 -9.57
CA VAL A 327 3.47 -1.90 -10.23
C VAL A 327 2.11 -2.52 -9.95
N ILE A 328 1.37 -2.90 -10.99
CA ILE A 328 0.10 -3.62 -10.84
C ILE A 328 0.12 -4.85 -11.74
N GLY A 329 0.04 -6.04 -11.15
CA GLY A 329 -0.09 -7.30 -11.88
C GLY A 329 0.62 -8.48 -11.22
N ASN A 330 0.62 -9.62 -11.89
CA ASN A 330 1.04 -10.90 -11.34
C ASN A 330 2.34 -11.42 -11.96
N ASN A 331 3.17 -12.04 -11.12
CA ASN A 331 4.49 -12.57 -11.47
C ASN A 331 5.28 -11.48 -12.20
N ILE A 332 5.71 -10.43 -11.51
CA ILE A 332 6.54 -9.37 -12.10
C ILE A 332 7.98 -9.58 -11.66
N SER A 333 8.91 -9.67 -12.60
CA SER A 333 10.35 -9.78 -12.27
C SER A 333 10.97 -8.40 -12.03
N ASP A 334 11.98 -8.32 -11.15
CA ASP A 334 12.72 -7.08 -10.88
C ASP A 334 13.39 -6.52 -12.14
N ALA A 335 13.86 -7.39 -13.05
CA ALA A 335 14.43 -6.99 -14.34
C ALA A 335 13.45 -6.20 -15.23
N SER A 336 12.15 -6.30 -14.95
CA SER A 336 11.09 -5.61 -15.70
C SER A 336 10.73 -4.22 -15.14
N ILE A 337 11.38 -3.85 -14.03
CA ILE A 337 11.35 -2.54 -13.39
C ILE A 337 12.80 -2.06 -13.38
N THR A 338 13.26 -1.31 -14.38
CA THR A 338 14.70 -1.01 -14.51
C THR A 338 15.14 0.27 -13.79
N GLN A 339 14.22 1.17 -13.45
CA GLN A 339 14.52 2.50 -12.90
C GLN A 339 13.42 2.99 -11.94
N ASP A 340 13.71 4.08 -11.24
CA ASP A 340 12.75 4.84 -10.44
C ASP A 340 11.78 5.63 -11.33
N ASN A 341 10.72 6.20 -10.74
CA ASN A 341 9.70 7.01 -11.43
C ASN A 341 9.02 6.27 -12.58
N MET A 342 8.62 5.02 -12.35
CA MET A 342 7.96 4.19 -13.37
C MET A 342 6.61 3.67 -12.92
N THR A 343 5.71 3.52 -13.90
CA THR A 343 4.47 2.78 -13.74
C THR A 343 4.47 1.57 -14.67
N ARG A 344 4.31 0.37 -14.11
CA ARG A 344 4.15 -0.89 -14.81
C ARG A 344 2.79 -1.48 -14.47
N ILE A 345 2.03 -1.87 -15.49
CA ILE A 345 0.78 -2.62 -15.31
C ILE A 345 0.83 -3.84 -16.25
N GLY A 346 0.58 -5.05 -15.74
CA GLY A 346 0.55 -6.29 -16.53
C GLY A 346 1.28 -7.47 -15.86
N SER A 347 1.44 -8.59 -16.59
CA SER A 347 2.15 -9.79 -16.12
C SER A 347 3.50 -9.99 -16.83
N ASN A 348 4.36 -10.91 -16.37
CA ASN A 348 5.59 -11.29 -17.09
C ASN A 348 5.34 -11.92 -18.48
N VAL A 349 4.09 -12.19 -18.89
CA VAL A 349 3.81 -13.04 -20.05
C VAL A 349 3.80 -12.30 -21.39
N ASN A 350 3.65 -10.97 -21.49
CA ASN A 350 3.85 -10.24 -22.75
C ASN A 350 4.20 -8.77 -22.53
N THR A 351 5.08 -8.25 -23.39
CA THR A 351 5.96 -7.08 -23.24
C THR A 351 5.31 -5.69 -23.38
N LEU A 352 4.06 -5.47 -22.99
CA LEU A 352 3.50 -4.13 -22.96
C LEU A 352 2.64 -3.92 -21.72
N THR A 353 2.74 -2.72 -21.14
CA THR A 353 1.61 -2.09 -20.47
C THR A 353 0.48 -2.01 -21.50
N GLU A 354 -0.34 -3.04 -21.60
CA GLU A 354 -1.56 -2.99 -22.41
C GLU A 354 -2.51 -2.00 -21.72
N VAL A 355 -2.47 -0.74 -22.14
CA VAL A 355 -3.64 0.12 -22.03
C VAL A 355 -4.62 -0.42 -23.07
N THR A 356 -5.38 -1.46 -22.71
CA THR A 356 -6.54 -1.92 -23.51
C THR A 356 -7.61 -0.84 -23.42
N GLY A 357 -7.47 0.25 -24.18
CA GLY A 357 -8.36 1.39 -24.14
C GLY A 357 -7.70 2.71 -24.55
N GLN A 358 -8.31 3.81 -24.11
CA GLN A 358 -7.87 5.16 -24.46
C GLN A 358 -7.05 5.76 -23.31
N LEU A 359 -5.92 6.40 -23.62
CA LEU A 359 -5.13 7.16 -22.66
C LEU A 359 -5.69 8.58 -22.59
N LYS A 360 -6.26 8.96 -21.45
CA LYS A 360 -6.78 10.32 -21.23
C LYS A 360 -5.71 11.19 -20.60
N VAL A 361 -5.25 12.21 -21.32
CA VAL A 361 -4.38 13.26 -20.78
C VAL A 361 -5.14 14.58 -20.89
N ASN A 362 -5.59 15.12 -19.76
CA ASN A 362 -6.24 16.44 -19.64
C ASN A 362 -7.59 16.61 -20.40
N ALA A 363 -8.57 15.73 -20.16
CA ALA A 363 -9.90 15.78 -20.80
C ALA A 363 -10.95 16.50 -19.94
N GLN A 364 -11.73 17.43 -20.52
CA GLN A 364 -12.92 18.03 -19.88
C GLN A 364 -14.22 17.26 -20.22
N SER A 365 -14.17 16.29 -21.14
CA SER A 365 -15.30 15.45 -21.53
C SER A 365 -14.89 13.99 -21.83
N THR A 366 -15.86 13.07 -21.85
CA THR A 366 -15.66 11.65 -22.20
C THR A 366 -15.27 11.42 -23.66
N SER A 367 -15.32 12.45 -24.51
CA SER A 367 -14.93 12.44 -25.92
C SER A 367 -13.45 12.79 -26.19
N ASP A 368 -12.71 13.33 -25.21
CA ASP A 368 -11.37 13.92 -25.45
C ASP A 368 -10.24 12.90 -25.24
N ASN A 369 -10.44 11.65 -25.67
CA ASN A 369 -9.56 10.55 -25.32
C ASN A 369 -8.60 10.23 -26.46
N PHE A 370 -7.29 10.11 -26.18
CA PHE A 370 -6.34 9.63 -27.18
C PHE A 370 -6.41 8.10 -27.31
N THR A 371 -6.62 7.60 -28.53
CA THR A 371 -6.52 6.17 -28.86
C THR A 371 -5.15 5.89 -29.45
N LEU A 372 -4.30 5.12 -28.75
CA LEU A 372 -2.96 4.75 -29.25
C LEU A 372 -3.05 3.71 -30.38
N PRO A 373 -2.14 3.71 -31.37
CA PRO A 373 -2.17 2.73 -32.46
C PRO A 373 -1.87 1.33 -31.94
N THR A 374 -2.52 0.31 -32.48
CA THR A 374 -2.33 -1.10 -32.10
C THR A 374 -1.01 -1.70 -32.58
N THR A 375 -0.26 -0.98 -33.42
CA THR A 375 1.06 -1.37 -33.92
C THR A 375 2.11 -0.31 -33.59
N ARG A 376 3.35 -0.76 -33.29
CA ARG A 376 4.51 0.13 -33.12
C ARG A 376 4.82 0.91 -34.40
N GLY A 377 5.31 2.14 -34.25
CA GLY A 377 5.90 2.89 -35.35
C GLY A 377 7.22 2.27 -35.81
N THR A 378 7.59 2.51 -37.06
CA THR A 378 8.92 2.22 -37.60
C THR A 378 9.85 3.41 -37.39
N ALA A 379 11.16 3.22 -37.64
CA ALA A 379 12.11 4.33 -37.61
C ALA A 379 11.62 5.48 -38.50
N ASN A 380 11.81 6.71 -38.02
CA ASN A 380 11.38 7.95 -38.68
C ASN A 380 9.85 8.12 -38.80
N GLN A 381 9.05 7.47 -37.96
CA GLN A 381 7.63 7.81 -37.81
C GLN A 381 7.40 8.69 -36.58
N VAL A 382 6.45 9.62 -36.68
CA VAL A 382 5.94 10.43 -35.57
C VAL A 382 4.50 10.03 -35.29
N LEU A 383 4.09 10.06 -34.03
CA LEU A 383 2.70 9.86 -33.65
C LEU A 383 1.93 11.17 -33.88
N THR A 384 1.01 11.18 -34.82
CA THR A 384 0.12 12.32 -35.08
C THR A 384 -1.26 12.08 -34.50
N THR A 385 -2.00 13.16 -34.25
CA THR A 385 -3.42 13.12 -33.89
C THR A 385 -4.25 13.77 -34.99
N ASP A 386 -5.45 13.27 -35.22
CA ASP A 386 -6.45 13.91 -36.09
C ASP A 386 -7.14 15.12 -35.44
N GLY A 387 -6.81 15.44 -34.19
CA GLY A 387 -7.45 16.49 -33.40
C GLY A 387 -8.78 16.08 -32.77
N ALA A 388 -9.31 14.89 -33.09
CA ALA A 388 -10.48 14.26 -32.48
C ALA A 388 -10.13 13.11 -31.53
N GLY A 389 -8.84 12.86 -31.31
CA GLY A 389 -8.32 11.88 -30.35
C GLY A 389 -7.86 10.56 -30.99
N ALA A 390 -8.01 10.36 -32.29
CA ALA A 390 -7.37 9.22 -32.95
C ALA A 390 -5.90 9.53 -33.19
N THR A 391 -5.00 8.62 -32.78
CA THR A 391 -3.57 8.75 -33.07
C THR A 391 -3.09 7.71 -34.07
N GLN A 392 -2.09 8.06 -34.88
CA GLN A 392 -1.52 7.20 -35.91
C GLN A 392 -0.03 7.48 -36.11
N TRP A 393 0.74 6.44 -36.45
CA TRP A 393 2.14 6.60 -36.84
C TRP A 393 2.23 7.06 -38.29
N VAL A 394 2.86 8.21 -38.51
CA VAL A 394 3.07 8.79 -39.85
C VAL A 394 4.57 8.97 -40.06
N THR A 395 5.10 8.53 -41.21
CA THR A 395 6.45 8.92 -41.62
C THR A 395 6.40 10.37 -42.07
N PRO A 396 7.04 11.33 -41.37
CA PRO A 396 7.18 12.67 -41.91
C PRO A 396 7.94 12.55 -43.23
N SER A 397 7.32 12.94 -44.34
CA SER A 397 8.06 13.17 -45.57
C SER A 397 9.18 14.16 -45.24
N ALA A 398 10.42 13.87 -45.65
CA ALA A 398 11.51 14.84 -45.59
C ALA A 398 11.03 16.13 -46.31
N GLY A 399 10.67 17.14 -45.53
CA GLY A 399 9.82 18.23 -45.99
C GLY A 399 8.63 18.40 -45.08
N GLY A 400 8.85 19.05 -43.93
CA GLY A 400 7.83 19.96 -43.46
C GLY A 400 7.51 20.89 -44.62
N SER A 401 6.31 20.79 -45.17
CA SER A 401 5.83 21.71 -46.18
C SER A 401 5.55 23.05 -45.50
N GLY A 402 6.65 23.75 -45.19
CA GLY A 402 6.71 25.15 -44.83
C GLY A 402 7.53 25.85 -45.91
N ALA A 403 6.87 26.76 -46.63
CA ALA A 403 7.37 27.61 -47.71
C ALA A 403 7.50 26.97 -49.10
N SER A 404 6.37 26.85 -49.81
CA SER A 404 6.35 27.06 -51.26
C SER A 404 6.71 28.52 -51.55
N VAL A 405 7.68 28.78 -52.42
CA VAL A 405 7.93 30.16 -52.85
C VAL A 405 7.11 30.50 -54.09
N GLN A 406 6.27 31.51 -53.91
CA GLN A 406 5.58 32.25 -54.96
C GLN A 406 6.54 33.27 -55.58
N LEU A 407 6.70 33.25 -56.91
CA LEU A 407 7.34 34.35 -57.64
C LEU A 407 6.25 35.32 -58.12
N PHE A 408 6.26 36.53 -57.59
CA PHE A 408 5.32 37.59 -57.94
C PHE A 408 5.78 38.30 -59.22
N ALA A 409 4.96 38.28 -60.27
CA ALA A 409 5.00 39.31 -61.28
C ALA A 409 4.08 40.45 -60.81
N ASN A 410 4.65 41.57 -60.36
CA ASN A 410 3.85 42.77 -60.09
C ASN A 410 3.40 43.38 -61.41
N LYS A 411 2.11 43.24 -61.72
CA LYS A 411 1.39 44.10 -62.64
C LYS A 411 0.99 45.37 -61.88
N VAL A 412 1.41 46.55 -62.33
CA VAL A 412 0.76 47.78 -61.87
C VAL A 412 -0.57 47.89 -62.63
N GLY A 413 -1.63 47.36 -62.01
CA GLY A 413 -3.02 47.56 -62.42
C GLY A 413 -3.84 46.29 -62.74
N GLY A 414 -4.61 45.80 -61.74
CA GLY A 414 -5.83 45.01 -61.94
C GLY A 414 -5.70 43.48 -62.02
N SER A 415 -6.21 42.82 -60.95
CA SER A 415 -6.54 41.39 -60.69
C SER A 415 -5.42 40.32 -60.73
N SER A 416 -5.14 39.74 -59.55
CA SER A 416 -4.09 38.73 -59.26
C SER A 416 -4.40 37.31 -59.73
N GLU A 417 -3.36 36.56 -60.11
CA GLU A 417 -3.36 35.09 -60.19
C GLU A 417 -2.04 34.52 -59.61
N THR A 418 -2.11 33.34 -58.98
CA THR A 418 -1.01 32.64 -58.30
C THR A 418 -0.80 31.28 -58.96
N LEU A 419 0.44 30.85 -59.24
CA LEU A 419 0.72 29.53 -59.84
C LEU A 419 1.97 28.85 -59.20
N PRO A 420 1.95 27.51 -58.97
CA PRO A 420 3.06 26.75 -58.39
C PRO A 420 4.06 26.21 -59.45
N VAL A 421 5.33 26.01 -59.06
CA VAL A 421 6.41 25.44 -59.89
C VAL A 421 6.98 24.16 -59.24
N ALA A 422 7.28 23.14 -60.04
CA ALA A 422 7.90 21.87 -59.63
C ALA A 422 9.44 21.85 -59.80
N THR A 423 10.11 21.04 -58.99
CA THR A 423 11.58 20.95 -58.84
C THR A 423 12.25 19.94 -59.80
N SER A 424 13.56 20.12 -60.06
CA SER A 424 14.44 19.16 -60.75
C SER A 424 15.82 19.11 -60.05
N THR A 425 16.45 17.93 -60.01
CA THR A 425 17.55 17.52 -59.09
C THR A 425 18.91 17.25 -59.78
N SER A 426 19.34 18.06 -60.74
CA SER A 426 20.68 17.93 -61.36
C SER A 426 21.15 19.28 -61.93
N PRO A 427 22.38 19.48 -62.47
CA PRO A 427 22.83 20.79 -62.99
C PRO A 427 22.01 21.13 -64.22
N THR A 428 20.83 21.68 -63.96
CA THR A 428 19.75 21.80 -64.92
C THR A 428 19.64 23.25 -65.30
N THR A 429 19.69 23.51 -66.60
CA THR A 429 19.01 24.65 -67.22
C THR A 429 17.70 24.88 -66.47
N ILE A 430 17.61 25.96 -65.69
CA ILE A 430 16.33 26.36 -65.12
C ILE A 430 15.59 27.00 -66.28
N VAL A 431 14.66 26.22 -66.82
CA VAL A 431 13.66 26.73 -67.75
C VAL A 431 12.54 27.30 -66.89
N PHE A 432 12.32 28.61 -67.02
CA PHE A 432 11.24 29.27 -66.28
C PHE A 432 9.89 28.80 -66.84
N ASN A 433 9.24 27.89 -66.12
CA ASN A 433 7.97 27.30 -66.50
C ASN A 433 6.74 28.15 -66.14
N ASN A 434 6.77 29.44 -66.48
CA ASN A 434 5.63 30.33 -66.25
C ASN A 434 4.65 30.24 -67.42
N VAL A 435 3.42 29.80 -67.17
CA VAL A 435 2.31 29.99 -68.12
C VAL A 435 1.97 31.49 -68.16
N ILE A 436 2.19 32.14 -69.30
CA ILE A 436 1.62 33.47 -69.57
C ILE A 436 0.20 33.23 -70.10
N ASN A 437 -0.81 33.38 -69.24
CA ASN A 437 -2.22 33.32 -69.64
C ASN A 437 -2.65 34.63 -70.35
N SER A 438 -1.94 34.99 -71.41
CA SER A 438 -2.38 36.04 -72.33
C SER A 438 -2.66 35.39 -73.69
N PRO A 439 -3.94 35.15 -74.05
CA PRO A 439 -4.29 34.49 -75.32
C PRO A 439 -3.87 35.31 -76.55
N THR A 440 -3.36 36.52 -76.36
CA THR A 440 -2.85 37.38 -77.42
C THR A 440 -1.38 37.15 -77.75
N LEU A 441 -0.54 36.56 -76.89
CA LEU A 441 0.88 36.33 -77.22
C LEU A 441 1.10 35.03 -78.01
N GLY A 442 0.36 33.97 -77.67
CA GLY A 442 0.50 32.65 -78.30
C GLY A 442 0.31 31.48 -77.33
N THR A 443 0.89 30.32 -77.67
CA THR A 443 0.79 29.08 -76.89
C THR A 443 2.09 28.78 -76.15
N TYR A 444 1.98 28.30 -74.90
CA TYR A 444 3.14 27.93 -74.09
C TYR A 444 3.21 26.42 -73.85
N ASN A 445 4.38 25.81 -74.07
CA ASN A 445 4.61 24.40 -73.77
C ASN A 445 5.25 24.26 -72.38
N ASN A 446 4.46 23.85 -71.39
CA ASN A 446 4.90 23.64 -70.00
C ASN A 446 5.98 22.58 -69.82
N THR A 447 6.10 21.63 -70.76
CA THR A 447 7.10 20.55 -70.68
C THR A 447 8.46 21.02 -71.15
N THR A 448 8.51 21.84 -72.21
CA THR A 448 9.78 22.31 -72.81
C THR A 448 10.15 23.74 -72.41
N GLY A 449 9.21 24.44 -71.77
CA GLY A 449 9.23 25.85 -71.44
C GLY A 449 9.45 26.80 -72.62
N VAL A 450 8.90 26.43 -73.78
CA VAL A 450 8.99 27.20 -75.03
C VAL A 450 7.66 27.92 -75.28
N PHE A 451 7.73 29.22 -75.51
CA PHE A 451 6.62 30.01 -76.05
C PHE A 451 6.62 29.91 -77.57
N THR A 452 5.44 29.75 -78.17
CA THR A 452 5.23 29.86 -79.62
C THR A 452 4.25 30.99 -79.86
N VAL A 453 4.64 31.97 -80.66
CA VAL A 453 3.92 33.22 -80.86
C VAL A 453 2.72 32.97 -81.78
N GLY A 454 1.52 33.33 -81.32
CA GLY A 454 0.28 33.20 -82.09
C GLY A 454 0.17 34.29 -83.16
N THR A 455 -0.80 34.16 -84.07
CA THR A 455 -1.03 35.13 -85.15
C THR A 455 -1.32 36.54 -84.65
N THR A 456 -2.05 36.67 -83.53
CA THR A 456 -2.34 37.95 -82.84
C THR A 456 -1.20 38.44 -81.92
N GLY A 457 -0.19 37.59 -81.72
CA GLY A 457 0.94 37.82 -80.82
C GLY A 457 2.17 38.39 -81.48
N ALA A 458 2.19 38.54 -82.80
CA ALA A 458 3.26 39.23 -83.47
C ALA A 458 3.38 40.68 -82.96
N GLY A 459 4.61 41.14 -82.75
CA GLY A 459 4.91 42.47 -82.23
C GLY A 459 6.29 42.57 -81.61
N THR A 460 6.61 43.76 -81.14
CA THR A 460 7.85 44.02 -80.41
C THR A 460 7.57 43.90 -78.92
N TYR A 461 8.46 43.24 -78.18
CA TYR A 461 8.31 43.01 -76.76
C TYR A 461 9.55 43.45 -76.00
N LEU A 462 9.36 44.10 -74.86
CA LEU A 462 10.38 44.25 -73.83
C LEU A 462 10.27 43.09 -72.86
N ILE A 463 11.33 42.30 -72.76
CA ILE A 463 11.48 41.24 -71.77
C ILE A 463 12.47 41.71 -70.72
N GLN A 464 12.02 41.75 -69.47
CA GLN A 464 12.82 42.05 -68.30
C GLN A 464 12.83 40.86 -67.36
N VAL A 465 14.01 40.50 -66.86
CA VAL A 465 14.18 39.44 -65.88
C VAL A 465 15.09 39.96 -64.80
N LYS A 466 14.76 39.69 -63.55
CA LYS A 466 15.63 39.85 -62.39
C LYS A 466 15.71 38.51 -61.67
N LEU A 467 16.91 38.03 -61.41
CA LEU A 467 17.15 36.80 -60.66
C LEU A 467 18.06 37.09 -59.47
N LEU A 468 17.69 36.60 -58.30
CA LEU A 468 18.53 36.60 -57.09
C LEU A 468 18.99 35.16 -56.83
N CYS A 469 20.26 34.98 -56.49
CA CYS A 469 20.80 33.68 -56.08
C CYS A 469 21.15 33.68 -54.59
N ASN A 470 20.70 32.62 -53.91
CA ASN A 470 21.27 32.24 -52.63
C ASN A 470 22.49 31.35 -52.90
N ASP A 471 23.53 31.47 -52.10
CA ASP A 471 24.62 30.51 -52.11
C ASP A 471 24.85 30.06 -50.67
N ALA A 472 24.73 28.75 -50.44
CA ALA A 472 24.98 28.15 -49.13
C ALA A 472 26.49 28.05 -48.83
N THR A 473 27.37 28.04 -49.84
CA THR A 473 28.83 27.93 -49.66
C THR A 473 29.59 28.34 -50.92
N PRO A 474 30.62 29.21 -50.85
CA PRO A 474 31.32 29.70 -52.04
C PRO A 474 31.96 28.56 -52.84
N ALA A 475 31.43 28.31 -54.03
CA ALA A 475 32.05 27.40 -54.98
C ALA A 475 33.29 28.07 -55.62
N SER A 476 34.40 27.33 -55.70
CA SER A 476 35.67 27.75 -56.31
C SER A 476 35.69 27.71 -57.85
N SER A 477 34.51 27.74 -58.50
CA SER A 477 34.36 27.60 -59.95
C SER A 477 34.37 28.95 -60.65
N THR A 478 35.12 29.05 -61.75
CA THR A 478 35.34 30.28 -62.54
C THR A 478 34.26 30.57 -63.58
N VAL A 479 33.21 29.74 -63.69
CA VAL A 479 32.13 29.95 -64.67
C VAL A 479 30.97 30.69 -64.01
N PRO A 480 30.74 31.97 -64.32
CA PRO A 480 29.61 32.70 -63.77
C PRO A 480 28.28 32.10 -64.26
N PRO A 481 27.20 32.18 -63.47
CA PRO A 481 25.88 31.92 -64.00
C PRO A 481 25.60 32.88 -65.18
N TYR A 482 24.71 32.52 -66.08
CA TYR A 482 24.29 33.39 -67.18
C TYR A 482 22.81 33.23 -67.49
N LEU A 483 22.22 34.31 -68.02
CA LEU A 483 20.85 34.37 -68.46
C LEU A 483 20.84 34.63 -69.96
N THR A 484 20.10 33.83 -70.71
CA THR A 484 20.03 33.98 -72.17
C THR A 484 18.60 33.88 -72.67
N LEU A 485 18.27 34.73 -73.64
CA LEU A 485 17.04 34.65 -74.40
C LEU A 485 17.33 33.83 -75.67
N ILE A 486 16.60 32.75 -75.86
CA ILE A 486 16.69 31.91 -77.05
C ILE A 486 15.45 32.17 -77.88
N LYS A 487 15.63 32.58 -79.14
CA LYS A 487 14.58 32.75 -80.15
C LYS A 487 14.82 31.74 -81.28
N ASN A 488 13.82 30.94 -81.65
CA ASN A 488 13.93 29.95 -82.73
C ASN A 488 15.16 29.03 -82.57
N ASN A 489 15.39 28.55 -81.35
CA ASN A 489 16.56 27.73 -80.97
C ASN A 489 17.94 28.39 -81.16
N ALA A 490 18.00 29.69 -81.42
CA ALA A 490 19.25 30.47 -81.45
C ALA A 490 19.28 31.48 -80.32
N THR A 491 20.45 31.72 -79.73
CA THR A 491 20.64 32.82 -78.77
C THR A 491 20.37 34.16 -79.46
N TYR A 492 19.43 34.93 -78.92
CA TYR A 492 19.00 36.21 -79.47
C TYR A 492 19.87 37.34 -78.91
N GLY A 493 20.54 38.13 -79.77
CA GLY A 493 21.29 39.34 -79.37
C GLY A 493 22.83 39.24 -79.31
N SER A 494 23.45 38.29 -80.03
CA SER A 494 24.90 38.11 -80.29
C SER A 494 25.84 37.70 -79.14
N ASN A 495 26.62 36.64 -79.41
CA ASN A 495 27.86 36.12 -78.83
C ASN A 495 28.14 36.31 -77.32
N GLY A 496 27.77 35.29 -76.55
CA GLY A 496 28.07 35.18 -75.11
C GLY A 496 26.93 35.78 -74.31
N GLY A 497 25.98 34.94 -73.92
CA GLY A 497 24.78 35.35 -73.18
C GLY A 497 25.14 36.31 -72.05
N ASP A 498 24.34 37.37 -71.87
CA ASP A 498 24.63 38.47 -70.94
C ASP A 498 25.13 37.88 -69.61
N VAL A 499 26.45 37.94 -69.44
CA VAL A 499 27.17 37.25 -68.38
C VAL A 499 26.84 37.98 -67.09
N PHE A 500 26.58 37.23 -66.01
CA PHE A 500 26.45 37.85 -64.69
C PHE A 500 27.72 38.66 -64.39
N TYR A 501 27.57 39.98 -64.25
CA TYR A 501 28.41 40.74 -63.35
C TYR A 501 27.62 40.92 -62.05
N GLY A 502 27.83 39.99 -61.13
CA GLY A 502 27.54 40.17 -59.72
C GLY A 502 28.86 39.99 -58.99
N ASP A 503 29.38 41.07 -58.42
CA ASP A 503 30.64 41.11 -57.69
C ASP A 503 30.72 39.99 -56.63
N TYR A 504 31.65 39.06 -56.82
CA TYR A 504 32.21 38.29 -55.71
C TYR A 504 33.03 39.26 -54.82
N PRO A 505 33.07 39.00 -53.51
CA PRO A 505 32.74 39.91 -52.43
C PRO A 505 33.76 41.05 -52.26
N THR A 506 33.46 42.27 -52.72
CA THR A 506 34.15 43.45 -52.19
C THR A 506 33.29 44.69 -51.99
N LEU A 507 32.10 44.80 -52.60
CA LEU A 507 31.27 45.99 -52.47
C LEU A 507 29.77 45.64 -52.53
N HIS A 508 29.10 45.55 -51.37
CA HIS A 508 27.80 46.22 -51.07
C HIS A 508 26.98 45.56 -49.94
N ASN A 509 26.68 46.38 -48.93
CA ASN A 509 25.82 46.13 -47.76
C ASN A 509 24.30 46.17 -48.05
N VAL A 510 23.82 45.82 -49.25
CA VAL A 510 22.42 46.07 -49.65
C VAL A 510 21.67 44.83 -50.14
N LEU A 511 22.23 43.63 -49.98
CA LEU A 511 21.49 42.39 -50.27
C LEU A 511 20.79 41.88 -49.00
N PRO A 512 19.53 41.40 -49.10
CA PRO A 512 18.86 40.75 -47.98
C PRO A 512 19.67 39.57 -47.43
N THR A 513 19.55 39.32 -46.13
CA THR A 513 20.25 38.22 -45.46
C THR A 513 19.99 36.89 -46.17
N GLY A 514 21.05 36.21 -46.60
CA GLY A 514 20.98 34.93 -47.33
C GLY A 514 21.13 35.04 -48.86
N ILE A 515 21.23 36.25 -49.42
CA ILE A 515 21.49 36.48 -50.85
C ILE A 515 22.95 36.83 -51.09
N ARG A 516 23.56 36.18 -52.08
CA ARG A 516 24.97 36.40 -52.44
C ARG A 516 25.16 36.84 -53.90
N GLY A 517 24.10 36.92 -54.71
CA GLY A 517 24.18 37.52 -56.04
C GLY A 517 22.83 37.91 -56.65
N GLN A 518 22.89 38.79 -57.66
CA GLN A 518 21.76 39.31 -58.44
C GLN A 518 22.16 39.35 -59.93
N GLY A 519 21.26 38.98 -60.83
CA GLY A 519 21.38 39.17 -62.28
C GLY A 519 20.13 39.82 -62.87
N SER A 520 20.28 40.54 -63.97
CA SER A 520 19.15 41.07 -64.74
C SER A 520 19.37 40.96 -66.25
N LEU A 521 18.27 40.75 -66.97
CA LEU A 521 18.22 40.78 -68.43
C LEU A 521 17.14 41.77 -68.85
N ASN A 522 17.47 42.69 -69.74
CA ASN A 522 16.50 43.59 -70.37
C ASN A 522 16.75 43.53 -71.88
N LYS A 523 15.84 42.91 -72.63
CA LYS A 523 15.97 42.79 -74.08
C LYS A 523 14.67 43.16 -74.77
N VAL A 524 14.80 43.95 -75.83
CA VAL A 524 13.72 44.14 -76.79
C VAL A 524 13.85 43.07 -77.86
N ILE A 525 12.79 42.29 -78.05
CA ILE A 525 12.71 41.21 -79.03
C ILE A 525 11.53 41.46 -79.95
N GLN A 526 11.78 41.39 -81.26
CA GLN A 526 10.70 41.38 -82.25
C GLN A 526 10.30 39.93 -82.50
N LEU A 527 9.00 39.65 -82.39
CA LEU A 527 8.42 38.32 -82.54
C LEU A 527 7.38 38.34 -83.67
N SER A 528 7.52 37.43 -84.62
CA SER A 528 6.56 37.15 -85.69
C SER A 528 5.68 35.97 -85.29
N ALA A 529 4.51 35.84 -85.94
CA ALA A 529 3.68 34.65 -85.76
C ALA A 529 4.48 33.38 -86.10
N GLY A 530 4.41 32.37 -85.22
CA GLY A 530 5.18 31.14 -85.33
C GLY A 530 6.60 31.19 -84.73
N ASP A 531 7.12 32.37 -84.37
CA ASP A 531 8.39 32.45 -83.66
C ASP A 531 8.27 31.75 -82.31
N THR A 532 9.34 31.05 -81.93
CA THR A 532 9.47 30.44 -80.62
C THR A 532 10.48 31.21 -79.77
N PHE A 533 10.25 31.32 -78.48
CA PHE A 533 11.26 31.83 -77.57
C PHE A 533 11.20 31.20 -76.18
N ARG A 534 12.34 31.20 -75.48
CA ARG A 534 12.46 30.78 -74.08
C ARG A 534 13.59 31.54 -73.39
N ILE A 535 13.48 31.67 -72.07
CA ILE A 535 14.52 32.25 -71.22
C ILE A 535 15.19 31.11 -70.49
N VAL A 536 16.52 31.05 -70.58
CA VAL A 536 17.34 30.02 -69.95
C VAL A 536 18.26 30.67 -68.94
N ALA A 537 18.13 30.27 -67.68
CA ALA A 537 19.12 30.54 -66.65
C ALA A 537 19.99 29.29 -66.43
N VAL A 538 21.30 29.48 -66.39
CA VAL A 538 22.25 28.43 -66.02
C VAL A 538 22.95 28.86 -64.74
N SER A 539 22.84 28.05 -63.69
CA SER A 539 23.60 28.23 -62.45
C SER A 539 25.04 27.74 -62.63
N ALA A 540 26.01 28.42 -62.02
CA ALA A 540 27.41 28.01 -62.05
C ALA A 540 27.60 26.56 -61.57
N ASN A 541 28.28 25.74 -62.37
CA ASN A 541 28.65 24.37 -62.01
C ASN A 541 29.63 24.39 -60.83
N SER A 542 29.28 23.75 -59.72
CA SER A 542 30.22 23.31 -58.69
C SER A 542 30.03 21.82 -58.41
N SER A 543 31.07 21.16 -57.90
CA SER A 543 31.23 19.71 -57.77
C SER A 543 30.30 19.04 -56.74
N THR A 544 29.27 19.73 -56.25
CA THR A 544 28.20 19.17 -55.42
C THR A 544 26.84 19.51 -56.03
N ALA A 545 26.00 18.50 -56.18
CA ALA A 545 24.72 18.59 -56.89
C ALA A 545 23.78 19.65 -56.27
N SER A 546 23.14 20.43 -57.16
CA SER A 546 22.03 21.35 -56.87
C SER A 546 22.35 22.54 -55.97
N GLN A 547 22.89 23.61 -56.57
CA GLN A 547 22.68 24.95 -56.02
C GLN A 547 21.27 25.40 -56.42
N PRO A 548 20.34 25.59 -55.48
CA PRO A 548 19.03 26.11 -55.83
C PRO A 548 19.24 27.52 -56.38
N THR A 549 18.80 27.82 -57.59
CA THR A 549 18.51 29.23 -57.91
C THR A 549 17.26 29.60 -57.13
N SER A 550 17.41 29.94 -55.85
CA SER A 550 16.25 30.15 -54.98
C SER A 550 15.59 31.49 -55.29
N THR A 551 14.34 31.44 -55.75
CA THR A 551 13.15 31.81 -54.96
C THR A 551 13.31 32.74 -53.74
N VAL A 552 14.11 33.80 -53.80
CA VAL A 552 14.10 34.85 -52.78
C VAL A 552 13.23 36.01 -53.26
N ALA A 553 12.50 36.62 -52.33
CA ALA A 553 11.71 37.82 -52.56
C ALA A 553 12.52 38.85 -53.37
N GLY A 554 12.09 39.13 -54.60
CA GLY A 554 12.73 40.08 -55.50
C GLY A 554 13.21 39.55 -56.85
N SER A 555 13.16 38.23 -57.11
CA SER A 555 13.28 37.69 -58.48
C SER A 555 11.96 37.84 -59.25
N ASN A 556 11.98 38.34 -60.49
CA ASN A 556 10.78 38.55 -61.30
C ASN A 556 11.06 38.42 -62.82
N ILE A 557 10.01 38.15 -63.59
CA ILE A 557 10.01 38.20 -65.07
C ILE A 557 8.85 39.09 -65.49
N THR A 558 9.13 40.07 -66.34
CA THR A 558 8.17 40.98 -66.93
C THR A 558 8.27 40.87 -68.45
N ILE A 559 7.14 40.65 -69.12
CA ILE A 559 7.06 40.67 -70.58
C ILE A 559 6.00 41.70 -70.95
N MET A 560 6.42 42.70 -71.72
CA MET A 560 5.60 43.83 -72.13
C MET A 560 5.59 43.91 -73.65
N LYS A 561 4.42 43.95 -74.28
CA LYS A 561 4.31 44.33 -75.68
C LYS A 561 4.53 45.84 -75.79
N LEU A 562 5.47 46.26 -76.63
CA LEU A 562 5.77 47.66 -76.90
C LEU A 562 4.84 48.24 -77.98
#